data_AF-A0A2V6C4Z0-F1
#
_entry.id   AF-A0A2V6C4Z0-F1
#
_cell.length_a   1.000
_cell.length_b   1.000
_cell.length_c   1.000
_cell.angle_alpha   90.00
_cell.angle_beta   90.00
_cell.angle_gamma   90.00
#
_symmetry.space_group_name_H-M   'P 1'
#
loop_
_entity.id
_entity.type
_entity.pdbx_description
1 polymer ?
#
loop_
_entity_poly.entity_id
_entity_poly.type
_entity_poly.pdbx_seq_one_letter_code
_entity_poly.pdbx_strand_id
1 'polypeptide(L)'
;MEAPEQLGALFLMDGEEIDRVTGGIAPLTDFYPKRLSDAPWDKPASHRFASTCMWASSAIQRFLGSPIINKIWPPTLNKPLQSYFIVRETRYLSRLTGSNGLAELHLYLRHSRLRVPVLEILGSDEFRLSLAETVAQNSEIPQAEIMPDLVAGALARRDFDDVIRLLESEKKLGALELNDLFILTYVYCLAGEVKKAENLVASNSGLIKRDWSVDWLWGKLQTGFGFHPPP
;
A
#
# COMPACT_ATOMS: atom_id res chain seq x y z
N MET A 1 -12.22 6.79 -0.84
CA MET A 1 -11.71 7.33 -2.12
C MET A 1 -11.18 8.72 -1.84
N GLU A 2 -10.03 9.04 -2.42
CA GLU A 2 -9.28 10.28 -2.22
C GLU A 2 -9.14 11.08 -3.53
N ALA A 3 -9.17 10.42 -4.69
CA ALA A 3 -9.02 11.04 -6.00
C ALA A 3 -9.98 10.41 -7.03
N PRO A 4 -10.56 11.19 -7.96
CA PRO A 4 -11.51 10.69 -8.95
C PRO A 4 -10.91 9.65 -9.90
N GLU A 5 -9.61 9.72 -10.18
CA GLU A 5 -8.88 8.74 -11.00
C GLU A 5 -8.93 7.32 -10.41
N GLN A 6 -9.14 7.19 -9.09
CA GLN A 6 -9.30 5.87 -8.46
C GLN A 6 -10.53 5.12 -8.97
N LEU A 7 -11.57 5.82 -9.45
CA LEU A 7 -12.73 5.19 -10.07
C LEU A 7 -12.35 4.37 -11.29
N GLY A 8 -11.38 4.83 -12.08
CA GLY A 8 -10.88 4.08 -13.24
C GLY A 8 -10.23 2.76 -12.81
N ALA A 9 -9.48 2.77 -11.70
CA ALA A 9 -8.92 1.55 -11.14
C ALA A 9 -9.98 0.58 -10.59
N LEU A 10 -11.23 1.00 -10.34
CA LEU A 10 -12.31 0.07 -9.97
C LEU A 10 -12.87 -0.71 -11.17
N PHE A 11 -12.51 -0.32 -12.40
CA PHE A 11 -12.98 -1.01 -13.60
C PHE A 11 -12.45 -2.44 -13.67
N LEU A 12 -13.36 -3.38 -13.88
CA LEU A 12 -13.05 -4.78 -14.13
C LEU A 12 -13.28 -5.12 -15.60
N MET A 13 -14.50 -4.88 -16.08
CA MET A 13 -15.03 -5.26 -17.39
C MET A 13 -16.19 -4.35 -17.77
N ASP A 14 -16.44 -4.19 -19.08
CA ASP A 14 -17.66 -3.60 -19.61
C ASP A 14 -18.65 -4.68 -20.08
N GLY A 15 -19.81 -4.26 -20.62
CA GLY A 15 -20.84 -5.19 -21.07
C GLY A 15 -20.37 -6.16 -22.16
N GLU A 16 -19.57 -5.68 -23.12
CA GLU A 16 -19.07 -6.54 -24.22
C GLU A 16 -18.10 -7.61 -23.70
N GLU A 17 -17.24 -7.26 -22.74
CA GLU A 17 -16.36 -8.23 -22.09
C GLU A 17 -17.16 -9.22 -21.23
N ILE A 18 -18.19 -8.75 -20.50
CA ILE A 18 -19.09 -9.61 -19.72
C ILE A 18 -19.79 -10.63 -20.63
N ASP A 19 -20.38 -10.17 -21.74
CA ASP A 19 -21.05 -11.06 -22.71
C ASP A 19 -20.08 -12.09 -23.29
N ARG A 20 -18.83 -11.69 -23.54
CA ARG A 20 -17.78 -12.59 -24.03
C ARG A 20 -17.40 -13.66 -23.01
N VAL A 21 -17.20 -13.30 -21.73
CA VAL A 21 -16.75 -14.26 -20.70
C VAL A 21 -17.89 -15.13 -20.16
N THR A 22 -19.14 -14.69 -20.30
CA THR A 22 -20.34 -15.43 -19.91
C THR A 22 -21.02 -16.14 -21.09
N GLY A 23 -20.52 -15.94 -22.30
CA GLY A 23 -21.05 -16.56 -23.52
C GLY A 23 -21.13 -18.08 -23.41
N GLY A 24 -22.33 -18.62 -23.64
CA GLY A 24 -22.58 -20.07 -23.57
C GLY A 24 -22.65 -20.64 -22.15
N ILE A 25 -22.57 -19.81 -21.10
CA ILE A 25 -22.78 -20.21 -19.71
C ILE A 25 -24.28 -20.12 -19.39
N ALA A 26 -24.84 -21.21 -18.84
CA ALA A 26 -26.22 -21.21 -18.40
C ALA A 26 -26.43 -20.16 -17.31
N PRO A 27 -27.57 -19.41 -17.32
CA PRO A 27 -27.90 -18.50 -16.23
C PRO A 27 -27.85 -19.21 -14.88
N LEU A 28 -27.43 -18.48 -13.84
CA LEU A 28 -27.42 -19.03 -12.48
C LEU A 28 -28.87 -19.35 -12.06
N THR A 29 -29.18 -20.63 -11.85
CA THR A 29 -30.52 -21.10 -11.44
C THR A 29 -30.67 -21.23 -9.93
N ASP A 30 -29.74 -20.68 -9.16
CA ASP A 30 -29.67 -20.87 -7.71
C ASP A 30 -30.72 -20.02 -6.97
N PHE A 31 -31.70 -20.69 -6.35
CA PHE A 31 -32.66 -20.10 -5.41
C PHE A 31 -32.23 -20.23 -3.93
N TYR A 32 -31.00 -20.68 -3.65
CA TYR A 32 -30.43 -20.86 -2.32
C TYR A 32 -29.31 -19.83 -2.06
N PRO A 33 -29.60 -18.67 -1.43
CA PRO A 33 -28.58 -17.66 -1.19
C PRO A 33 -27.32 -18.26 -0.55
N LYS A 34 -26.17 -18.06 -1.23
CA LYS A 34 -24.81 -18.57 -0.94
C LYS A 34 -24.46 -19.96 -1.50
N ARG A 35 -25.23 -20.56 -2.44
CA ARG A 35 -24.91 -21.84 -3.10
C ARG A 35 -24.80 -21.72 -4.62
N LEU A 36 -23.69 -21.16 -5.11
CA LEU A 36 -23.45 -21.04 -6.57
C LEU A 36 -23.55 -22.39 -7.34
N SER A 37 -23.28 -23.53 -6.69
CA SER A 37 -23.67 -24.89 -7.10
C SER A 37 -23.36 -25.90 -5.98
N ASP A 38 -23.74 -27.19 -6.17
CA ASP A 38 -23.25 -28.30 -5.35
C ASP A 38 -21.79 -28.70 -5.67
N ALA A 39 -21.20 -28.12 -6.72
CA ALA A 39 -19.80 -28.36 -7.04
C ALA A 39 -18.89 -27.67 -6.01
N PRO A 40 -17.80 -28.34 -5.58
CA PRO A 40 -16.84 -27.72 -4.69
C PRO A 40 -16.24 -26.47 -5.33
N TRP A 41 -16.04 -25.43 -4.52
CA TRP A 41 -15.45 -24.18 -4.96
C TRP A 41 -14.03 -24.40 -5.50
N ASP A 42 -13.84 -24.21 -6.81
CA ASP A 42 -12.53 -24.24 -7.45
C ASP A 42 -11.80 -22.91 -7.19
N LYS A 43 -11.11 -22.87 -6.05
CA LYS A 43 -10.30 -21.74 -5.62
C LYS A 43 -9.20 -21.40 -6.65
N PRO A 44 -8.40 -22.36 -7.18
CA PRO A 44 -7.44 -22.09 -8.25
C PRO A 44 -8.02 -21.47 -9.52
N ALA A 45 -9.15 -21.98 -10.03
CA ALA A 45 -9.79 -21.42 -11.23
C ALA A 45 -10.29 -20.00 -10.99
N SER A 46 -10.91 -19.76 -9.83
CA SER A 46 -11.38 -18.43 -9.43
C SER A 46 -10.24 -17.43 -9.32
N HIS A 47 -9.10 -17.83 -8.74
CA HIS A 47 -7.91 -16.97 -8.68
C HIS A 47 -7.29 -16.71 -10.05
N ARG A 48 -7.24 -17.70 -10.94
CA ARG A 48 -6.76 -17.48 -12.32
C ARG A 48 -7.62 -16.44 -13.02
N PHE A 49 -8.94 -16.60 -12.96
CA PHE A 49 -9.86 -15.64 -13.56
C PHE A 49 -9.71 -14.25 -12.94
N ALA A 50 -9.79 -14.13 -11.61
CA ALA A 50 -9.67 -12.86 -10.91
C ALA A 50 -8.32 -12.16 -11.18
N SER A 51 -7.21 -12.91 -11.26
CA SER A 51 -5.89 -12.34 -11.56
C SER A 51 -5.87 -11.64 -12.92
N THR A 52 -6.55 -12.19 -13.93
CA THR A 52 -6.65 -11.52 -15.23
C THR A 52 -7.30 -10.14 -15.13
N CYS A 53 -8.28 -9.97 -14.22
CA CYS A 53 -8.97 -8.72 -13.94
C CYS A 53 -8.11 -7.72 -13.16
N MET A 54 -7.27 -8.24 -12.25
CA MET A 54 -6.55 -7.44 -11.27
C MET A 54 -5.19 -6.93 -11.73
N TRP A 55 -4.49 -7.66 -12.62
CA TRP A 55 -3.18 -7.24 -13.14
C TRP A 55 -3.22 -5.85 -13.76
N ALA A 56 -2.32 -4.96 -13.32
CA ALA A 56 -2.41 -3.54 -13.65
C ALA A 56 -2.31 -3.28 -15.16
N SER A 57 -1.40 -3.97 -15.84
CA SER A 57 -1.18 -3.84 -17.28
C SER A 57 -2.40 -4.27 -18.11
N SER A 58 -2.98 -5.42 -17.80
CA SER A 58 -4.17 -5.92 -18.52
C SER A 58 -5.40 -5.08 -18.19
N ALA A 59 -5.53 -4.64 -16.94
CA ALA A 59 -6.70 -3.88 -16.49
C ALA A 59 -6.73 -2.46 -17.06
N ILE A 60 -5.58 -1.76 -17.12
CA ILE A 60 -5.52 -0.45 -17.76
C ILE A 60 -5.80 -0.55 -19.26
N GLN A 61 -5.31 -1.59 -19.93
CA GLN A 61 -5.59 -1.81 -21.34
C GLN A 61 -7.08 -2.05 -21.59
N ARG A 62 -7.74 -2.88 -20.78
CA ARG A 62 -9.20 -3.07 -20.87
C ARG A 62 -9.96 -1.79 -20.60
N PHE A 63 -9.56 -1.03 -19.58
CA PHE A 63 -10.19 0.26 -19.28
C PHE A 63 -10.11 1.22 -20.46
N LEU A 64 -8.91 1.43 -21.01
CA LEU A 64 -8.70 2.34 -22.14
C LEU A 64 -9.31 1.82 -23.46
N GLY A 65 -9.40 0.50 -23.61
CA GLY A 65 -10.03 -0.14 -24.78
C GLY A 65 -11.55 -0.16 -24.74
N SER A 66 -12.17 0.08 -23.59
CA SER A 66 -13.61 -0.07 -23.40
C SER A 66 -14.41 1.01 -24.15
N PRO A 67 -15.38 0.63 -25.01
CA PRO A 67 -16.21 1.59 -25.74
C PRO A 67 -17.04 2.50 -24.82
N ILE A 68 -17.48 2.01 -23.67
CA ILE A 68 -18.24 2.84 -22.71
C ILE A 68 -17.32 3.82 -21.99
N ILE A 69 -16.14 3.39 -21.56
CA ILE A 69 -15.15 4.28 -20.92
C ILE A 69 -14.73 5.38 -21.87
N ASN A 70 -14.49 5.07 -23.15
CA ASN A 70 -14.16 6.07 -24.17
C ASN A 70 -15.25 7.14 -24.37
N LYS A 71 -16.49 6.88 -23.95
CA LYS A 71 -17.61 7.85 -24.00
C LYS A 71 -17.78 8.64 -22.72
N ILE A 72 -17.55 8.04 -21.55
CA ILE A 72 -17.91 8.62 -20.25
C ILE A 72 -16.71 9.14 -19.45
N TRP A 73 -15.50 8.68 -19.76
CA TRP A 73 -14.32 9.01 -18.97
C TRP A 73 -13.74 10.38 -19.35
N PRO A 74 -13.59 11.31 -18.40
CA PRO A 74 -12.99 12.61 -18.68
C PRO A 74 -11.51 12.46 -19.12
N PRO A 75 -11.10 12.98 -20.28
CA PRO A 75 -9.71 12.88 -20.75
C PRO A 75 -8.69 13.51 -19.80
N THR A 76 -9.13 14.46 -18.98
CA THR A 76 -8.32 15.13 -17.94
C THR A 76 -7.83 14.16 -16.86
N LEU A 77 -8.50 13.02 -16.67
CA LEU A 77 -8.19 12.02 -15.64
C LEU A 77 -7.26 10.89 -16.13
N ASN A 78 -6.72 10.98 -17.35
CA ASN A 78 -5.89 9.91 -17.93
C ASN A 78 -4.49 9.80 -17.31
N LYS A 79 -4.00 10.81 -16.59
CA LYS A 79 -2.68 10.79 -15.96
C LYS A 79 -2.79 11.36 -14.53
N PRO A 80 -2.36 10.63 -13.49
CA PRO A 80 -1.56 9.39 -13.49
C PRO A 80 -2.39 8.11 -13.25
N LEU A 81 -3.18 7.67 -14.24
CA LEU A 81 -4.09 6.53 -14.09
C LEU A 81 -3.38 5.21 -13.74
N GLN A 82 -2.21 4.96 -14.34
CA GLN A 82 -1.46 3.72 -14.16
C GLN A 82 -1.10 3.41 -12.71
N SER A 83 -0.73 4.42 -11.92
CA SER A 83 -0.39 4.25 -10.51
C SER A 83 -1.54 3.65 -9.70
N TYR A 84 -2.79 4.04 -10.00
CA TYR A 84 -3.96 3.53 -9.27
C TYR A 84 -4.25 2.07 -9.57
N PHE A 85 -4.02 1.62 -10.81
CA PHE A 85 -4.11 0.20 -11.16
C PHE A 85 -3.03 -0.63 -10.47
N ILE A 86 -1.79 -0.11 -10.38
CA ILE A 86 -0.70 -0.77 -9.64
C ILE A 86 -1.05 -0.88 -8.16
N VAL A 87 -1.53 0.19 -7.53
CA VAL A 87 -1.96 0.16 -6.11
C VAL A 87 -3.02 -0.92 -5.88
N ARG A 88 -4.01 -1.03 -6.78
CA ARG A 88 -5.04 -2.07 -6.68
C ARG A 88 -4.47 -3.48 -6.82
N GLU A 89 -3.62 -3.70 -7.82
CA GLU A 89 -2.95 -4.99 -8.02
C GLU A 89 -2.13 -5.39 -6.78
N THR A 90 -1.33 -4.46 -6.25
CA THR A 90 -0.54 -4.68 -5.03
C THR A 90 -1.42 -5.07 -3.85
N ARG A 91 -2.52 -4.35 -3.59
CA ARG A 91 -3.47 -4.71 -2.53
C ARG A 91 -4.11 -6.09 -2.73
N TYR A 92 -4.43 -6.44 -3.97
CA TYR A 92 -4.98 -7.76 -4.29
C TYR A 92 -3.98 -8.88 -3.99
N LEU A 93 -2.73 -8.73 -4.44
CA LEU A 93 -1.67 -9.70 -4.19
C LEU A 93 -1.34 -9.81 -2.69
N SER A 94 -1.26 -8.67 -2.00
CA SER A 94 -1.05 -8.59 -0.55
C SER A 94 -2.04 -9.45 0.25
N ARG A 95 -3.33 -9.38 -0.10
CA ARG A 95 -4.38 -10.20 0.52
C ARG A 95 -4.29 -11.69 0.19
N LEU A 96 -3.73 -12.06 -0.96
CA LEU A 96 -3.69 -13.44 -1.42
C LEU A 96 -2.46 -14.21 -0.95
N THR A 97 -1.29 -13.57 -1.03
CA THR A 97 0.00 -14.22 -0.81
C THR A 97 0.74 -13.66 0.40
N GLY A 98 0.15 -12.70 1.12
CA GLY A 98 0.85 -11.87 2.09
C GLY A 98 1.65 -10.78 1.37
N SER A 99 2.21 -9.86 2.16
CA SER A 99 3.00 -8.76 1.63
C SER A 99 4.21 -8.40 2.46
N ASN A 100 5.12 -7.68 1.81
CA ASN A 100 6.13 -6.89 2.49
C ASN A 100 5.55 -5.49 2.68
N GLY A 101 5.18 -5.16 3.91
CA GLY A 101 4.58 -3.86 4.26
C GLY A 101 5.44 -2.67 3.84
N LEU A 102 6.77 -2.80 3.94
CA LEU A 102 7.72 -1.76 3.52
C LEU A 102 7.79 -1.62 1.99
N ALA A 103 7.61 -2.72 1.26
CA ALA A 103 7.55 -2.68 -0.20
C ALA A 103 6.32 -1.97 -0.73
N GLU A 104 5.18 -2.26 -0.13
CA GLU A 104 3.95 -1.54 -0.40
C GLU A 104 4.05 -0.06 0.04
N LEU A 105 4.61 0.23 1.21
CA LEU A 105 4.81 1.59 1.69
C LEU A 105 5.71 2.39 0.74
N HIS A 106 6.81 1.80 0.25
CA HIS A 106 7.65 2.42 -0.77
C HIS A 106 6.87 2.76 -2.04
N LEU A 107 6.05 1.81 -2.52
CA LEU A 107 5.18 2.04 -3.68
C LEU A 107 4.23 3.23 -3.43
N TYR A 108 3.55 3.28 -2.29
CA TYR A 108 2.58 4.32 -1.98
C TYR A 108 3.23 5.69 -1.81
N LEU A 109 4.39 5.76 -1.16
CA LEU A 109 5.09 7.02 -0.93
C LEU A 109 5.73 7.58 -2.21
N ARG A 110 6.29 6.72 -3.08
CA ARG A 110 7.08 7.14 -4.25
C ARG A 110 6.29 7.20 -5.54
N HIS A 111 5.25 6.38 -5.68
CA HIS A 111 4.55 6.18 -6.96
C HIS A 111 3.06 6.51 -6.88
N SER A 112 2.59 7.02 -5.74
CA SER A 112 1.21 7.45 -5.54
C SER A 112 1.17 8.74 -4.71
N ARG A 113 0.03 9.44 -4.76
CA ARG A 113 -0.31 10.57 -3.87
C ARG A 113 -1.35 10.19 -2.81
N LEU A 114 -1.80 8.94 -2.83
CA LEU A 114 -2.78 8.44 -1.87
C LEU A 114 -2.20 8.41 -0.46
N ARG A 115 -3.07 8.68 0.50
CA ARG A 115 -2.84 8.72 1.94
C ARG A 115 -3.41 7.48 2.61
N VAL A 116 -4.62 7.08 2.23
CA VAL A 116 -5.33 5.96 2.88
C VAL A 116 -4.55 4.65 2.80
N PRO A 117 -3.90 4.27 1.67
CA PRO A 117 -3.03 3.10 1.65
C PRO A 117 -1.80 3.17 2.56
N VAL A 118 -1.31 4.38 2.84
CA VAL A 118 -0.22 4.58 3.81
C VAL A 118 -0.73 4.40 5.24
N LEU A 119 -1.92 4.91 5.55
CA LEU A 119 -2.53 4.71 6.87
C LEU A 119 -2.85 3.23 7.13
N GLU A 120 -3.51 2.57 6.18
CA GLU A 120 -3.93 1.17 6.32
C GLU A 120 -2.74 0.22 6.54
N ILE A 121 -1.62 0.44 5.86
CA ILE A 121 -0.46 -0.46 6.00
C ILE A 121 0.24 -0.34 7.35
N LEU A 122 0.04 0.78 8.03
CA LEU A 122 0.54 1.05 9.38
C LEU A 122 -0.53 0.73 10.45
N GLY A 123 -1.64 0.09 10.07
CA GLY A 123 -2.71 -0.26 11.00
C GLY A 123 -3.54 0.93 11.49
N SER A 124 -3.46 2.06 10.79
CA SER A 124 -4.20 3.28 11.09
C SER A 124 -5.31 3.54 10.08
N ASP A 125 -6.10 4.58 10.34
CA ASP A 125 -7.12 5.11 9.44
C ASP A 125 -7.36 6.60 9.75
N GLU A 126 -8.14 7.29 8.91
CA GLU A 126 -8.41 8.72 9.07
C GLU A 126 -9.12 9.04 10.40
N PHE A 127 -9.93 8.13 10.94
CA PHE A 127 -10.61 8.33 12.22
C PHE A 127 -9.64 8.23 13.39
N ARG A 128 -8.82 7.18 13.44
CA ARG A 128 -7.76 7.01 14.44
C ARG A 128 -6.76 8.15 14.40
N LEU A 129 -6.34 8.57 13.21
CA LEU A 129 -5.45 9.72 13.04
C LEU A 129 -6.10 11.00 13.60
N SER A 130 -7.36 11.28 13.28
CA SER A 130 -8.04 12.47 13.79
C SER A 130 -8.13 12.50 15.33
N LEU A 131 -8.32 11.33 15.95
CA LEU A 131 -8.32 11.19 17.41
C LEU A 131 -6.93 11.43 17.99
N ALA A 132 -5.90 10.81 17.40
CA ALA A 132 -4.50 10.99 17.80
C ALA A 132 -4.06 12.45 17.71
N GLU A 133 -4.40 13.16 16.62
CA GLU A 133 -4.11 14.58 16.45
C GLU A 133 -4.84 15.44 17.49
N THR A 134 -6.09 15.11 17.81
CA THR A 134 -6.87 15.81 18.86
C THR A 134 -6.22 15.62 20.24
N VAL A 135 -5.77 14.41 20.57
CA VAL A 135 -5.10 14.14 21.85
C VAL A 135 -3.74 14.85 21.92
N ALA A 136 -2.98 14.83 20.82
CA ALA A 136 -1.68 15.50 20.73
C ALA A 136 -1.77 17.03 20.90
N GLN A 137 -2.84 17.67 20.42
CA GLN A 137 -3.04 19.12 20.65
C GLN A 137 -3.25 19.48 22.12
N ASN A 138 -3.74 18.53 22.92
CA ASN A 138 -4.05 18.73 24.34
C ASN A 138 -2.91 18.27 25.27
N SER A 139 -1.78 17.81 24.72
CA SER A 139 -0.66 17.24 25.48
C SER A 139 0.68 17.77 24.95
N GLU A 140 1.59 18.22 25.82
CA GLU A 140 2.92 18.69 25.37
C GLU A 140 3.80 17.54 24.83
N ILE A 141 3.57 16.31 25.27
CA ILE A 141 4.33 15.12 24.85
C ILE A 141 3.32 14.13 24.26
N PRO A 142 3.50 13.71 22.99
CA PRO A 142 2.66 12.67 22.41
C PRO A 142 2.79 11.37 23.22
N GLN A 143 1.65 10.82 23.63
CA GLN A 143 1.59 9.56 24.36
C GLN A 143 1.97 8.39 23.44
N ALA A 144 2.53 7.32 24.02
CA ALA A 144 2.97 6.16 23.25
C ALA A 144 1.82 5.52 22.45
N GLU A 145 0.60 5.56 22.98
CA GLU A 145 -0.59 4.98 22.37
C GLU A 145 -1.03 5.67 21.08
N ILE A 146 -0.73 6.96 20.92
CA ILE A 146 -1.11 7.75 19.73
C ILE A 146 0.02 7.87 18.72
N MET A 147 1.25 7.52 19.10
CA MET A 147 2.43 7.70 18.26
C MET A 147 2.36 6.94 16.93
N PRO A 148 1.92 5.67 16.87
CA PRO A 148 1.79 4.96 15.61
C PRO A 148 0.85 5.66 14.62
N ASP A 149 -0.27 6.20 15.11
CA ASP A 149 -1.24 6.93 14.30
C ASP A 149 -0.66 8.26 13.81
N LEU A 150 0.10 8.99 14.65
CA LEU A 150 0.78 10.23 14.24
C LEU A 150 1.88 9.98 13.20
N VAL A 151 2.70 8.95 13.38
CA VAL A 151 3.73 8.54 12.40
C VAL A 151 3.08 8.16 11.08
N ALA A 152 1.98 7.40 11.11
CA ALA A 152 1.21 7.05 9.93
C ALA A 152 0.65 8.29 9.21
N GLY A 153 0.11 9.25 9.96
CA GLY A 153 -0.37 10.52 9.43
C GLY A 153 0.73 11.35 8.77
N ALA A 154 1.89 11.48 9.41
CA ALA A 154 3.04 12.21 8.88
C ALA A 154 3.57 11.54 7.59
N LEU A 155 3.70 10.20 7.58
CA LEU A 155 4.05 9.44 6.36
C LEU A 155 3.02 9.62 5.25
N ALA A 156 1.72 9.58 5.56
CA ALA A 156 0.65 9.77 4.58
C ALA A 156 0.70 11.17 3.95
N ARG A 157 1.06 12.19 4.74
CA ARG A 157 1.34 13.56 4.28
C ARG A 157 2.68 13.70 3.55
N ARG A 158 3.57 12.70 3.63
CA ARG A 158 4.97 12.75 3.17
C ARG A 158 5.78 13.85 3.88
N ASP A 159 5.41 14.13 5.11
CA ASP A 159 6.14 15.03 6.00
C ASP A 159 7.26 14.25 6.69
N PHE A 160 8.35 14.05 5.96
CA PHE A 160 9.48 13.23 6.42
C PHE A 160 10.21 13.85 7.62
N ASP A 161 10.20 15.18 7.72
CA ASP A 161 10.80 15.88 8.85
C ASP A 161 10.00 15.60 10.14
N ASP A 162 8.66 15.61 10.05
CA ASP A 162 7.82 15.29 11.19
C ASP A 162 7.92 13.81 11.58
N VAL A 163 8.01 12.89 10.61
CA VAL A 163 8.27 11.46 10.89
C VAL A 163 9.60 11.28 11.62
N ILE A 164 10.67 11.91 11.15
CA ILE A 164 12.00 11.84 11.81
C ILE A 164 11.90 12.39 13.23
N ARG A 165 11.22 13.52 13.43
CA ARG A 165 11.03 14.14 14.74
C ARG A 165 10.29 13.22 15.71
N LEU A 166 9.19 12.60 15.28
CA LEU A 166 8.39 11.68 16.09
C LEU A 166 9.21 10.44 16.48
N LEU A 167 9.83 9.76 15.51
CA LEU A 167 10.56 8.52 15.75
C LEU A 167 11.87 8.71 16.53
N GLU A 168 12.60 9.82 16.31
CA GLU A 168 13.75 10.15 17.16
C GLU A 168 13.34 10.49 18.59
N SER A 169 12.11 10.96 18.82
CA SER A 169 11.60 11.15 20.18
C SER A 169 11.35 9.81 20.88
N GLU A 170 10.75 8.84 20.20
CA GLU A 170 10.57 7.47 20.73
C GLU A 170 11.91 6.78 21.00
N LYS A 171 12.86 6.95 20.09
CA LYS A 171 14.22 6.43 20.25
C LYS A 171 14.90 6.99 21.50
N LYS A 172 14.77 8.30 21.77
CA LYS A 172 15.30 8.93 22.99
C LYS A 172 14.63 8.39 24.25
N LEU A 173 13.36 8.02 24.17
CA LEU A 173 12.60 7.42 25.27
C LEU A 173 12.79 5.90 25.40
N GLY A 174 13.56 5.27 24.49
CA GLY A 174 13.77 3.82 24.47
C GLY A 174 12.53 3.02 24.07
N ALA A 175 11.55 3.66 23.42
CA ALA A 175 10.27 3.08 23.02
C ALA A 175 10.22 2.66 21.53
N LEU A 176 11.30 2.89 20.77
CA LEU A 176 11.35 2.63 19.34
C LEU A 176 11.17 1.13 19.02
N GLU A 177 10.10 0.77 18.33
CA GLU A 177 9.88 -0.59 17.88
C GLU A 177 10.68 -0.93 16.62
N LEU A 178 10.75 -2.22 16.27
CA LEU A 178 11.53 -2.68 15.11
C LEU A 178 10.97 -2.14 13.78
N ASN A 179 9.64 -2.02 13.65
CA ASN A 179 9.01 -1.44 12.47
C ASN A 179 9.33 0.04 12.34
N ASP A 180 9.30 0.79 13.44
CA ASP A 180 9.65 2.21 13.49
C ASP A 180 11.13 2.42 13.15
N LEU A 181 12.00 1.51 13.57
CA LEU A 181 13.40 1.52 13.14
C LEU A 181 13.55 1.38 11.62
N PHE A 182 12.80 0.47 10.99
CA PHE A 182 12.83 0.32 9.52
C PHE A 182 12.25 1.54 8.81
N ILE A 183 11.16 2.11 9.32
CA ILE A 183 10.57 3.36 8.80
C ILE A 183 11.57 4.50 8.92
N LEU A 184 12.18 4.71 10.08
CA LEU A 184 13.15 5.77 10.32
C LEU A 184 14.38 5.61 9.42
N THR A 185 14.88 4.39 9.26
CA THR A 185 15.98 4.08 8.33
C THR A 185 15.61 4.47 6.90
N TYR A 186 14.42 4.10 6.46
CA TYR A 186 13.92 4.40 5.12
C TYR A 186 13.72 5.91 4.90
N VAL A 187 13.14 6.60 5.88
CA VAL A 187 12.90 8.05 5.81
C VAL A 187 14.21 8.84 5.88
N TYR A 188 15.21 8.40 6.64
CA TYR A 188 16.55 8.99 6.59
C TYR A 188 17.16 8.91 5.18
N CYS A 189 17.01 7.78 4.50
CA CYS A 189 17.46 7.66 3.12
C CYS A 189 16.69 8.61 2.19
N LEU A 190 15.37 8.75 2.37
CA LEU A 190 14.56 9.71 1.60
C LEU A 190 14.98 11.16 1.83
N ALA A 191 15.39 11.52 3.04
CA ALA A 191 15.89 12.84 3.41
C ALA A 191 17.36 13.07 2.98
N GLY A 192 18.03 12.07 2.38
CA GLY A 192 19.44 12.14 1.99
C GLY A 192 20.44 11.93 3.15
N GLU A 193 19.96 11.57 4.34
CA GLU A 193 20.75 11.35 5.54
C GLU A 193 21.24 9.88 5.66
N VAL A 194 21.78 9.31 4.57
CA VAL A 194 22.13 7.89 4.45
C VAL A 194 23.06 7.40 5.58
N LYS A 195 24.05 8.22 5.98
CA LYS A 195 24.95 7.88 7.08
C LYS A 195 24.22 7.70 8.43
N LYS A 196 23.16 8.48 8.68
CA LYS A 196 22.34 8.31 9.89
C LYS A 196 21.55 7.01 9.83
N ALA A 197 21.03 6.66 8.65
CA ALA A 197 20.36 5.38 8.42
C ALA A 197 21.31 4.20 8.70
N GLU A 198 22.52 4.23 8.14
CA GLU A 198 23.53 3.17 8.34
C GLU A 198 23.92 3.03 9.82
N ASN A 199 24.18 4.15 10.50
CA ASN A 199 24.50 4.14 11.93
C ASN A 199 23.34 3.62 12.80
N LEU A 200 22.10 3.97 12.45
CA LEU A 200 20.90 3.50 13.15
C LEU A 200 20.79 1.98 13.06
N VAL A 201 20.92 1.43 11.85
CA VAL A 201 20.84 -0.02 11.62
C VAL A 201 22.01 -0.75 12.29
N ALA A 202 23.24 -0.24 12.17
CA ALA A 202 24.42 -0.84 12.78
C ALA A 202 24.31 -0.91 14.31
N SER A 203 23.80 0.15 14.95
CA SER A 203 23.60 0.22 16.40
C SER A 203 22.53 -0.74 16.93
N ASN A 204 21.65 -1.22 16.05
CA ASN A 204 20.53 -2.10 16.39
C ASN A 204 20.62 -3.48 15.71
N SER A 205 21.79 -3.84 15.17
CA SER A 205 21.99 -5.07 14.41
C SER A 205 21.58 -6.33 15.19
N GLY A 206 21.79 -6.36 16.50
CA GLY A 206 21.38 -7.47 17.37
C GLY A 206 19.88 -7.69 17.50
N LEU A 207 19.04 -6.69 17.16
CA LEU A 207 17.58 -6.79 17.19
C LEU A 207 16.99 -7.21 15.83
N ILE A 208 17.74 -6.97 14.75
CA ILE A 208 17.26 -7.18 13.39
C ILE A 208 17.44 -8.65 13.02
N LYS A 209 16.34 -9.39 12.95
CA LYS A 209 16.32 -10.73 12.34
C LYS A 209 16.23 -10.59 10.84
N ARG A 210 17.26 -11.06 10.13
CA ARG A 210 17.29 -11.04 8.67
C ARG A 210 16.22 -11.99 8.11
N ASP A 211 15.34 -11.45 7.29
CA ASP A 211 14.35 -12.18 6.51
C ASP A 211 14.23 -11.59 5.10
N TRP A 212 13.33 -12.17 4.30
CA TRP A 212 13.11 -11.73 2.93
C TRP A 212 12.61 -10.28 2.82
N SER A 213 11.96 -9.73 3.86
CA SER A 213 11.47 -8.35 3.88
C SER A 213 12.61 -7.36 4.14
N VAL A 214 13.49 -7.71 5.08
CA VAL A 214 14.73 -7.00 5.39
C VAL A 214 15.65 -7.01 4.17
N ASP A 215 15.86 -8.17 3.55
CA ASP A 215 16.68 -8.29 2.32
C ASP A 215 16.16 -7.40 1.19
N TRP A 216 14.83 -7.38 1.01
CA TRP A 216 14.20 -6.49 0.04
C TRP A 216 14.49 -5.02 0.35
N LEU A 217 14.30 -4.58 1.61
CA LEU A 217 14.52 -3.18 1.97
C LEU A 217 15.99 -2.81 1.77
N TRP A 218 16.93 -3.71 2.08
CA TRP A 218 18.36 -3.43 2.03
C TRP A 218 18.79 -3.28 0.58
N GLY A 219 18.35 -4.20 -0.28
CA GLY A 219 18.59 -4.12 -1.72
C GLY A 219 17.98 -2.85 -2.33
N LYS A 220 16.81 -2.43 -1.88
CA LYS A 220 16.19 -1.16 -2.31
C LYS A 220 16.95 0.06 -1.85
N LEU A 221 17.36 0.11 -0.59
CA LEU A 221 18.11 1.23 -0.05
C LEU A 221 19.49 1.35 -0.71
N GLN A 222 20.16 0.23 -0.92
CA GLN A 222 21.46 0.19 -1.59
C GLN A 222 21.36 0.69 -3.04
N THR A 223 20.40 0.17 -3.81
CA THR A 223 20.23 0.54 -5.23
C THR A 223 19.73 1.98 -5.39
N GLY A 224 18.83 2.42 -4.50
CA GLY A 224 18.15 3.71 -4.63
C GLY A 224 18.89 4.89 -3.99
N PHE A 225 19.71 4.65 -2.97
CA PHE A 225 20.29 5.71 -2.12
C PHE A 225 21.76 5.49 -1.79
N GLY A 226 22.38 4.38 -2.22
CA GLY A 226 23.78 4.08 -1.88
C GLY A 226 23.99 3.66 -0.43
N PHE A 227 22.95 3.15 0.23
CA PHE A 227 23.02 2.62 1.60
C PHE A 227 23.83 1.32 1.67
N HIS A 228 24.69 1.21 2.68
CA HIS A 228 25.47 0.00 2.96
C HIS A 228 24.86 -0.76 4.13
N PRO A 229 24.20 -1.91 3.88
CA PRO A 229 23.65 -2.71 4.96
C PRO A 229 24.76 -3.26 5.87
N PRO A 230 24.46 -3.51 7.16
CA PRO A 230 25.40 -4.18 8.04
C PRO A 230 25.73 -5.59 7.50
N PRO A 231 26.94 -6.10 7.80
CA PRO A 231 27.38 -7.43 7.39
C PRO A 231 26.53 -8.56 7.98
#